data_AF-A0A1H7SH29-F1
#
_entry.id   AF-A0A1H7SH29-F1
#
_cell.length_a   1.000
_cell.length_b   1.000
_cell.length_c   1.000
_cell.angle_alpha   90.00
_cell.angle_beta   90.00
_cell.angle_gamma   90.00
#
_symmetry.space_group_name_H-M   'P 1'
#
loop_
_entity.id
_entity.type
_entity.pdbx_description
1 polymer ?
#
loop_
_entity_poly.entity_id
_entity_poly.type
_entity_poly.pdbx_seq_one_letter_code
_entity_poly.pdbx_strand_id
1 'polypeptide(L)'
;MSREGAEHALRARADERDRISGDLLDLESHTTYQVLKSASLRGETARRWSEAQAALAALWLLNDAYRAVLREAERVRGTRGRLGDSQLAELTELLAGESVVLRAAAKPVEQRSLLPQADERLTLDEAVARMDGAFRLVTSALTAIDDVWTAALPRLDDADREIRAIRDLERELGERVDLSARESELRRTRADVLEDPLGAAAGPLLPGLGELLALLGEVRAELEQAIAVKREYARRREDLVAALDRVRAAESEARLAHGAVVVKIALPPQAQPRGRAEELAAELAALDVSADAWLSRSRRLAALEAETVRAADQAHAAARALYGLVARRDELRGRLGACQAMAARRGMAEDAEASRLFDQARALLWTAPCDLTRAARAVETYQRAINGGGR
;
A
#
# COMPACT_ATOMS: atom_id res chain seq x y z
N MET A 1 26.99 69.92 5.84
CA MET A 1 26.24 69.40 7.02
C MET A 1 26.76 70.03 8.31
N SER A 2 26.04 69.96 9.44
CA SER A 2 26.61 70.30 10.77
C SER A 2 27.57 69.20 11.24
N ARG A 3 28.48 69.49 12.17
CA ARG A 3 29.47 68.50 12.68
C ARG A 3 28.80 67.27 13.30
N GLU A 4 27.82 67.48 14.17
CA GLU A 4 27.03 66.39 14.77
C GLU A 4 26.25 65.60 13.70
N GLY A 5 25.73 66.27 12.68
CA GLY A 5 25.06 65.62 11.55
C GLY A 5 25.99 64.74 10.72
N ALA A 6 27.25 65.16 10.52
CA ALA A 6 28.26 64.39 9.81
C ALA A 6 28.69 63.14 10.58
N GLU A 7 28.86 63.24 11.89
CA GLU A 7 29.14 62.07 12.73
C GLU A 7 27.97 61.09 12.81
N HIS A 8 26.74 61.61 12.93
CA HIS A 8 25.55 60.77 12.95
C HIS A 8 25.38 60.02 11.62
N ALA A 9 25.55 60.72 10.49
CA ALA A 9 25.51 60.10 9.17
C ALA A 9 26.60 59.03 9.00
N LEU A 10 27.84 59.29 9.45
CA LEU A 10 28.93 58.31 9.35
C LEU A 10 28.62 57.04 10.18
N ARG A 11 28.08 57.19 11.40
CA ARG A 11 27.67 56.04 12.23
C ARG A 11 26.54 55.26 11.57
N ALA A 12 25.50 55.95 11.08
CA ALA A 12 24.38 55.31 10.38
C ALA A 12 24.83 54.52 9.15
N ARG A 13 25.80 55.03 8.37
CA ARG A 13 26.37 54.32 7.21
C ARG A 13 27.26 53.15 7.61
N ALA A 14 27.98 53.23 8.73
CA ALA A 14 28.75 52.09 9.26
C ALA A 14 27.82 50.94 9.67
N ASP A 15 26.71 51.25 10.36
CA ASP A 15 25.71 50.25 10.74
C ASP A 15 25.01 49.64 9.50
N GLU A 16 24.76 50.45 8.47
CA GLU A 16 24.23 49.99 7.17
C GLU A 16 25.20 49.05 6.45
N ARG A 17 26.49 49.40 6.40
CA ARG A 17 27.55 48.54 5.85
C ARG A 17 27.59 47.17 6.51
N ASP A 18 27.54 47.14 7.84
CA ASP A 18 27.68 45.90 8.60
C ASP A 18 26.45 45.01 8.39
N ARG A 19 25.26 45.60 8.32
CA ARG A 19 24.01 44.89 7.96
C ARG A 19 24.09 44.28 6.56
N ILE A 20 24.43 45.09 5.55
CA ILE A 20 24.58 44.63 4.16
C ILE A 20 25.61 43.50 4.06
N SER A 21 26.74 43.63 4.78
CA SER A 21 27.76 42.58 4.77
C SER A 21 27.27 41.28 5.40
N GLY A 22 26.44 41.35 6.45
CA GLY A 22 25.78 40.20 7.06
C GLY A 22 24.83 39.51 6.09
N ASP A 23 23.92 40.27 5.48
CA ASP A 23 22.92 39.73 4.55
C ASP A 23 23.57 39.03 3.33
N LEU A 24 24.73 39.52 2.87
CA LEU A 24 25.46 38.90 1.77
C LEU A 24 26.16 37.59 2.16
N LEU A 25 26.67 37.50 3.39
CA LEU A 25 27.22 36.25 3.92
C LEU A 25 26.11 35.21 4.09
N ASP A 26 24.95 35.63 4.60
CA ASP A 26 23.79 34.76 4.74
C ASP A 26 23.32 34.24 3.37
N LEU A 27 23.29 35.11 2.35
CA LEU A 27 22.97 34.73 0.98
C LEU A 27 23.95 33.70 0.40
N GLU A 28 25.25 33.87 0.59
CA GLU A 28 26.25 32.88 0.14
C GLU A 28 26.11 31.57 0.91
N SER A 29 25.74 31.61 2.19
CA SER A 29 25.54 30.41 3.01
C SER A 29 24.24 29.66 2.68
N HIS A 30 23.33 30.26 1.92
CA HIS A 30 22.02 29.69 1.61
C HIS A 30 22.13 28.33 0.92
N THR A 31 21.40 27.33 1.42
CA THR A 31 21.47 25.94 0.92
C THR A 31 21.23 25.84 -0.58
N THR A 32 20.15 26.47 -1.07
CA THR A 32 19.78 26.47 -2.50
C THR A 32 20.88 27.11 -3.37
N TYR A 33 21.54 28.17 -2.88
CA TYR A 33 22.66 28.80 -3.57
C TYR A 33 23.84 27.82 -3.74
N GLN A 34 24.20 27.10 -2.66
CA GLN A 34 25.30 26.14 -2.67
C GLN A 34 25.02 24.95 -3.59
N VAL A 35 23.78 24.45 -3.62
CA VAL A 35 23.37 23.37 -4.53
C VAL A 35 23.47 23.84 -5.98
N LEU A 36 22.90 25.01 -6.31
CA LEU A 36 22.87 25.56 -7.67
C LEU A 36 24.26 25.87 -8.23
N LYS A 37 25.23 26.22 -7.37
CA LYS A 37 26.62 26.46 -7.79
C LYS A 37 27.26 25.27 -8.50
N SER A 38 26.82 24.05 -8.18
CA SER A 38 27.33 22.80 -8.77
C SER A 38 26.35 22.13 -9.75
N ALA A 39 25.14 22.66 -9.87
CA ALA A 39 24.08 22.06 -10.68
C ALA A 39 24.25 22.34 -12.18
N SER A 40 23.91 21.36 -13.00
CA SER A 40 23.83 21.51 -14.46
C SER A 40 22.45 22.01 -14.85
N LEU A 41 22.26 23.32 -14.80
CA LEU A 41 20.97 23.96 -15.09
C LEU A 41 20.74 24.13 -16.60
N ARG A 42 19.48 24.07 -17.03
CA ARG A 42 19.07 24.35 -18.42
C ARG A 42 17.85 25.28 -18.46
N GLY A 43 17.46 25.66 -19.67
CA GLY A 43 16.22 26.37 -19.95
C GLY A 43 16.06 27.70 -19.22
N GLU A 44 14.86 27.94 -18.69
CA GLU A 44 14.52 29.21 -18.03
C GLU A 44 15.25 29.36 -16.69
N THR A 45 15.48 28.24 -15.97
CA THR A 45 16.25 28.25 -14.72
C THR A 45 17.69 28.67 -14.95
N ALA A 46 18.34 28.14 -15.99
CA ALA A 46 19.70 28.57 -16.35
C ALA A 46 19.76 30.06 -16.71
N ARG A 47 18.77 30.57 -17.44
CA ARG A 47 18.68 31.99 -17.81
C ARG A 47 18.55 32.88 -16.57
N ARG A 48 17.59 32.60 -15.69
CA ARG A 48 17.38 33.37 -14.45
C ARG A 48 18.55 33.25 -13.48
N TRP A 49 19.18 32.07 -13.41
CA TRP A 49 20.36 31.87 -12.58
C TRP A 49 21.56 32.66 -13.09
N SER A 50 21.79 32.71 -14.41
CA SER A 50 22.83 33.55 -15.00
C SER A 50 22.57 35.03 -14.75
N GLU A 51 21.32 35.48 -14.80
CA GLU A 51 20.92 36.85 -14.48
C GLU A 51 21.17 37.17 -13.00
N ALA A 52 20.81 36.25 -12.10
CA ALA A 52 21.10 36.35 -10.67
C ALA A 52 22.60 36.37 -10.38
N GLN A 53 23.41 35.56 -11.07
CA GLN A 53 24.86 35.57 -10.91
C GLN A 53 25.48 36.90 -11.36
N ALA A 54 25.01 37.46 -12.47
CA ALA A 54 25.45 38.78 -12.93
C ALA A 54 25.06 39.89 -11.95
N ALA A 55 23.83 39.84 -11.41
CA ALA A 55 23.36 40.76 -10.39
C ALA A 55 24.19 40.64 -9.09
N LEU A 56 24.54 39.42 -8.67
CA LEU A 56 25.38 39.17 -7.50
C LEU A 56 26.80 39.70 -7.70
N ALA A 57 27.40 39.50 -8.88
CA ALA A 57 28.70 40.07 -9.20
C ALA A 57 28.69 41.61 -9.19
N ALA A 58 27.65 42.22 -9.76
CA ALA A 58 27.46 43.67 -9.72
C ALA A 58 27.26 44.19 -8.28
N LEU A 59 26.53 43.43 -7.45
CA LEU A 59 26.33 43.74 -6.04
C LEU A 59 27.67 43.75 -5.30
N TRP A 60 28.51 42.72 -5.45
CA TRP A 60 29.82 42.68 -4.81
C TRP A 60 30.72 43.85 -5.21
N LEU A 61 30.74 44.21 -6.51
CA LEU A 61 31.47 45.38 -7.00
C LEU A 61 30.96 46.69 -6.39
N LEU A 62 29.64 46.86 -6.29
CA LEU A 62 29.00 48.00 -5.64
C LEU A 62 29.33 48.07 -4.15
N ASN A 63 29.28 46.94 -3.44
CA ASN A 63 29.60 46.85 -2.03
C ASN A 63 31.07 47.21 -1.77
N ASP A 64 32.00 46.73 -2.60
CA ASP A 64 33.42 47.08 -2.49
C ASP A 64 33.66 48.58 -2.71
N ALA A 65 33.01 49.19 -3.70
CA ALA A 65 33.07 50.63 -3.95
C ALA A 65 32.46 51.43 -2.80
N TYR A 66 31.29 51.04 -2.31
CA TYR A 66 30.63 51.63 -1.14
C TYR A 66 31.51 51.57 0.10
N ARG A 67 32.10 50.41 0.41
CA ARG A 67 33.04 50.22 1.53
C ARG A 67 34.31 51.05 1.37
N ALA A 68 34.79 51.26 0.14
CA ALA A 68 35.95 52.11 -0.11
C ALA A 68 35.66 53.58 0.24
N VAL A 69 34.50 54.11 -0.15
CA VAL A 69 34.06 55.47 0.19
C VAL A 69 33.92 55.63 1.70
N LEU A 70 33.33 54.66 2.40
CA LEU A 70 33.21 54.71 3.85
C LEU A 70 34.55 54.66 4.58
N ARG A 71 35.48 53.80 4.14
CA ARG A 71 36.86 53.77 4.69
C ARG A 71 37.56 55.12 4.51
N GLU A 72 37.35 55.77 3.36
CA GLU A 72 37.90 57.10 3.10
C GLU A 72 37.25 58.17 3.98
N ALA A 73 35.92 58.14 4.14
CA ALA A 73 35.22 59.03 5.05
C ALA A 73 35.67 58.86 6.52
N GLU A 74 35.88 57.61 6.97
CA GLU A 74 36.45 57.30 8.29
C GLU A 74 37.88 57.84 8.43
N ARG A 75 38.70 57.75 7.37
CA ARG A 75 40.07 58.29 7.31
C ARG A 75 40.10 59.82 7.40
N VAL A 76 39.24 60.51 6.64
CA VAL A 76 39.11 61.98 6.64
C VAL A 76 38.62 62.49 8.00
N ARG A 77 37.70 61.76 8.64
CA ARG A 77 37.24 62.05 10.01
C ARG A 77 38.39 61.95 11.03
N GLY A 78 39.24 60.93 10.91
CA GLY A 78 40.42 60.74 11.76
C GLY A 78 40.09 60.53 13.24
N THR A 79 41.10 60.59 14.11
CA THR A 79 40.96 60.35 15.57
C THR A 79 40.92 61.62 16.42
N ARG A 80 40.96 62.80 15.81
CA ARG A 80 41.05 64.09 16.53
C ARG A 80 39.66 64.61 16.94
N GLY A 81 39.58 65.26 18.11
CA GLY A 81 38.33 65.77 18.68
C GLY A 81 37.72 67.01 18.02
N ARG A 82 38.38 67.65 17.05
CA ARG A 82 37.81 68.78 16.26
C ARG A 82 38.07 68.58 14.77
N LEU A 83 36.98 68.54 14.00
CA LEU A 83 36.98 68.59 12.53
C LEU A 83 37.22 70.03 12.06
N GLY A 84 38.20 70.24 11.19
CA GLY A 84 38.38 71.50 10.46
C GLY A 84 37.30 71.71 9.41
N ASP A 85 37.07 72.96 8.99
CA ASP A 85 35.99 73.29 8.05
C ASP A 85 36.21 72.71 6.65
N SER A 86 37.48 72.56 6.21
CA SER A 86 37.83 71.84 4.98
C SER A 86 37.53 70.35 5.07
N GLN A 87 37.83 69.73 6.21
CA GLN A 87 37.53 68.31 6.46
C GLN A 87 36.03 68.06 6.52
N LEU A 88 35.25 69.00 7.09
CA LEU A 88 33.79 68.89 7.14
C LEU A 88 33.15 69.01 5.75
N ALA A 89 33.71 69.85 4.86
CA ALA A 89 33.28 69.96 3.48
C ALA A 89 33.56 68.66 2.70
N GLU A 90 34.79 68.13 2.81
CA GLU A 90 35.19 66.85 2.21
C GLU A 90 34.33 65.69 2.73
N LEU A 91 34.05 65.64 4.04
CA LEU A 91 33.17 64.60 4.60
C LEU A 91 31.72 64.72 4.12
N THR A 92 31.23 65.95 3.94
CA THR A 92 29.88 66.19 3.41
C THR A 92 29.79 65.74 1.95
N GLU A 93 30.81 65.99 1.14
CA GLU A 93 30.88 65.53 -0.25
C GLU A 93 30.93 64.00 -0.33
N LEU A 94 31.73 63.34 0.52
CA LEU A 94 31.82 61.89 0.59
C LEU A 94 30.50 61.21 1.00
N LEU A 95 29.75 61.82 1.92
CA LEU A 95 28.53 61.22 2.48
C LEU A 95 27.23 61.59 1.73
N ALA A 96 27.17 62.77 1.11
CA ALA A 96 25.95 63.28 0.45
C ALA A 96 26.13 63.55 -1.05
N GLY A 97 27.36 63.52 -1.56
CA GLY A 97 27.67 63.67 -2.98
C GLY A 97 27.81 62.34 -3.72
N GLU A 98 28.07 62.44 -5.02
CA GLU A 98 28.26 61.30 -5.93
C GLU A 98 29.67 60.68 -5.79
N SER A 99 29.91 60.03 -4.65
CA SER A 99 31.24 59.56 -4.26
C SER A 99 31.52 58.09 -4.57
N VAL A 100 30.49 57.30 -4.87
CA VAL A 100 30.66 55.90 -5.28
C VAL A 100 30.94 55.87 -6.77
N VAL A 101 32.18 55.53 -7.14
CA VAL A 101 32.62 55.47 -8.53
C VAL A 101 32.65 54.02 -9.00
N LEU A 102 31.76 53.67 -9.93
CA LEU A 102 31.82 52.41 -10.66
C LEU A 102 32.59 52.62 -11.95
N ARG A 103 33.74 51.96 -12.05
CA ARG A 103 34.52 51.99 -13.28
C ARG A 103 33.80 51.24 -14.38
N ALA A 104 33.75 51.84 -15.57
CA ALA A 104 33.19 51.19 -16.74
C ALA A 104 33.93 49.86 -16.99
N ALA A 105 33.20 48.76 -17.11
CA ALA A 105 33.78 47.45 -17.35
C ALA A 105 34.61 47.44 -18.64
N ALA A 106 35.81 46.87 -18.59
CA ALA A 106 36.69 46.78 -19.75
C ALA A 106 36.07 45.87 -20.81
N LYS A 107 35.53 46.47 -21.88
CA LYS A 107 34.95 45.71 -23.00
C LYS A 107 36.04 44.97 -23.80
N PRO A 108 35.72 43.82 -24.44
CA PRO A 108 36.59 43.18 -25.44
C PRO A 108 37.02 44.18 -26.52
N VAL A 109 38.21 43.99 -27.12
CA VAL A 109 38.84 44.98 -28.01
C VAL A 109 37.91 45.41 -29.15
N GLU A 110 37.11 44.48 -29.65
CA GLU A 110 36.17 44.65 -30.76
C GLU A 110 35.00 45.58 -30.41
N GLN A 111 34.72 45.77 -29.12
CA GLN A 111 33.65 46.62 -28.59
C GLN A 111 34.19 47.84 -27.83
N ARG A 112 35.52 48.05 -27.84
CA ARG A 112 36.13 49.24 -27.22
C ARG A 112 35.85 50.47 -28.08
N SER A 113 35.40 51.53 -27.42
CA SER A 113 35.37 52.87 -28.03
C SER A 113 36.72 53.54 -27.79
N LEU A 114 37.17 54.35 -28.74
CA LEU A 114 38.33 55.24 -28.57
C LEU A 114 38.02 56.43 -27.65
N LEU A 115 36.74 56.68 -27.35
CA LEU A 115 36.31 57.66 -26.36
C LEU A 115 36.33 57.04 -24.95
N PRO A 116 36.83 57.77 -23.93
CA PRO A 116 36.75 57.32 -22.55
C PRO A 116 35.28 57.12 -22.18
N GLN A 117 34.92 55.91 -21.77
CA GLN A 117 33.63 55.66 -21.14
C GLN A 117 33.67 56.38 -19.78
N ALA A 118 32.72 57.26 -19.52
CA ALA A 118 32.65 57.94 -18.24
C ALA A 118 32.38 56.90 -17.14
N ASP A 119 33.15 56.98 -16.04
CA ASP A 119 32.84 56.23 -14.83
C ASP A 119 31.47 56.67 -14.31
N GLU A 120 30.65 55.70 -13.91
CA GLU A 120 29.34 55.99 -13.33
C GLU A 120 29.56 56.44 -11.88
N ARG A 121 29.02 57.61 -11.53
CA ARG A 121 29.08 58.15 -10.18
C ARG A 121 27.71 58.05 -9.53
N LEU A 122 27.67 57.50 -8.34
CA LEU A 122 26.45 57.27 -7.57
C LEU A 122 26.63 57.88 -6.18
N THR A 123 25.53 58.36 -5.61
CA THR A 123 25.45 58.63 -4.18
C THR A 123 25.46 57.33 -3.37
N LEU A 124 25.76 57.41 -2.08
CA LEU A 124 25.69 56.23 -1.19
C LEU A 124 24.27 55.63 -1.16
N ASP A 125 23.23 56.46 -1.21
CA ASP A 125 21.83 56.01 -1.22
C ASP A 125 21.47 55.29 -2.52
N GLU A 126 21.89 55.81 -3.67
CA GLU A 126 21.67 55.15 -4.97
C GLU A 126 22.42 53.83 -5.07
N ALA A 127 23.64 53.76 -4.52
CA ALA A 127 24.40 52.52 -4.44
C ALA A 127 23.66 51.47 -3.61
N VAL A 128 23.12 51.84 -2.44
CA VAL A 128 22.34 50.95 -1.58
C VAL A 128 21.04 50.52 -2.25
N ALA A 129 20.28 51.43 -2.87
CA ALA A 129 19.07 51.08 -3.61
C ALA A 129 19.36 50.09 -4.76
N ARG A 130 20.48 50.24 -5.46
CA ARG A 130 20.89 49.32 -6.53
C ARG A 130 21.36 47.96 -5.99
N MET A 131 22.08 47.94 -4.87
CA MET A 131 22.44 46.71 -4.17
C MET A 131 21.19 45.97 -3.68
N ASP A 132 20.22 46.67 -3.09
CA ASP A 132 18.94 46.10 -2.65
C ASP A 132 18.14 45.51 -3.82
N GLY A 133 18.07 46.20 -4.95
CA GLY A 133 17.45 45.68 -6.17
C GLY A 133 18.11 44.39 -6.68
N ALA A 134 19.44 44.35 -6.71
CA ALA A 134 20.20 43.15 -7.09
C ALA A 134 20.00 42.01 -6.08
N PHE A 135 20.02 42.31 -4.78
CA PHE A 135 19.79 41.33 -3.71
C PHE A 135 18.40 40.70 -3.82
N ARG A 136 17.36 41.52 -4.03
CA ARG A 136 15.97 41.04 -4.22
C ARG A 136 15.82 40.18 -5.47
N LEU A 137 16.53 40.49 -6.55
CA LEU A 137 16.52 39.65 -7.76
C LEU A 137 17.09 38.27 -7.49
N VAL A 138 18.25 38.18 -6.81
CA VAL A 138 18.90 36.90 -6.50
C VAL A 138 18.05 36.08 -5.53
N THR A 139 17.61 36.69 -4.43
CA THR A 139 16.76 36.01 -3.43
C THR A 139 15.44 35.54 -4.03
N SER A 140 14.77 36.36 -4.85
CA SER A 140 13.55 35.95 -5.55
C SER A 140 13.77 34.73 -6.47
N ALA A 141 14.91 34.66 -7.18
CA ALA A 141 15.22 33.50 -8.01
C ALA A 141 15.48 32.25 -7.16
N LEU A 142 16.22 32.38 -6.05
CA LEU A 142 16.48 31.27 -5.12
C LEU A 142 15.19 30.74 -4.49
N THR A 143 14.33 31.62 -3.98
CA THR A 143 13.04 31.24 -3.38
C THR A 143 12.14 30.55 -4.39
N ALA A 144 12.04 31.06 -5.63
CA ALA A 144 11.21 30.41 -6.65
C ALA A 144 11.67 28.98 -6.97
N ILE A 145 12.98 28.73 -7.00
CA ILE A 145 13.54 27.38 -7.21
C ILE A 145 13.27 26.50 -5.99
N ASP A 146 13.52 27.04 -4.79
CA ASP A 146 13.33 26.33 -3.53
C ASP A 146 11.88 25.89 -3.31
N ASP A 147 10.92 26.76 -3.63
CA ASP A 147 9.49 26.48 -3.57
C ASP A 147 9.12 25.30 -4.48
N VAL A 148 9.65 25.27 -5.71
CA VAL A 148 9.42 24.17 -6.65
C VAL A 148 10.02 22.87 -6.13
N TRP A 149 11.28 22.89 -5.68
CA TRP A 149 11.94 21.69 -5.14
C TRP A 149 11.26 21.16 -3.90
N THR A 150 10.92 22.03 -2.95
CA THR A 150 10.22 21.67 -1.71
C THR A 150 8.85 21.06 -2.00
N ALA A 151 8.15 21.53 -3.04
CA ALA A 151 6.87 20.95 -3.44
C ALA A 151 7.01 19.66 -4.26
N ALA A 152 7.97 19.57 -5.18
CA ALA A 152 8.04 18.50 -6.17
C ALA A 152 8.86 17.29 -5.71
N LEU A 153 10.01 17.48 -5.04
CA LEU A 153 10.91 16.39 -4.68
C LEU A 153 10.25 15.34 -3.78
N PRO A 154 9.49 15.70 -2.71
CA PRO A 154 8.80 14.70 -1.89
C PRO A 154 7.81 13.86 -2.70
N ARG A 155 7.08 14.46 -3.65
CA ARG A 155 6.10 13.76 -4.50
C ARG A 155 6.77 12.81 -5.50
N LEU A 156 7.94 13.19 -6.02
CA LEU A 156 8.76 12.30 -6.85
C LEU A 156 9.24 11.09 -6.04
N ASP A 157 9.70 11.31 -4.81
CA ASP A 157 10.12 10.25 -3.91
C ASP A 157 8.94 9.33 -3.51
N ASP A 158 7.75 9.89 -3.31
CA ASP A 158 6.52 9.14 -3.08
C ASP A 158 6.19 8.25 -4.27
N ALA A 159 6.26 8.77 -5.50
CA ALA A 159 5.99 7.99 -6.71
C ALA A 159 7.01 6.85 -6.88
N ASP A 160 8.30 7.10 -6.60
CA ASP A 160 9.32 6.05 -6.60
C ASP A 160 9.06 4.99 -5.52
N ARG A 161 8.54 5.38 -4.34
CA ARG A 161 8.14 4.43 -3.28
C ARG A 161 6.95 3.59 -3.70
N GLU A 162 5.92 4.18 -4.29
CA GLU A 162 4.73 3.46 -4.78
C GLU A 162 5.10 2.47 -5.89
N ILE A 163 5.95 2.85 -6.84
CA ILE A 163 6.44 1.94 -7.88
C ILE A 163 7.17 0.74 -7.25
N ARG A 164 8.06 0.97 -6.28
CA ARG A 164 8.75 -0.12 -5.56
C ARG A 164 7.76 -1.05 -4.85
N ALA A 165 6.77 -0.49 -4.16
CA ALA A 165 5.73 -1.27 -3.49
C ALA A 165 4.94 -2.13 -4.49
N ILE A 166 4.58 -1.58 -5.66
CA ILE A 166 3.91 -2.34 -6.73
C ILE A 166 4.81 -3.48 -7.21
N ARG A 167 6.10 -3.25 -7.47
CA ARG A 167 7.03 -4.31 -7.88
C ARG A 167 7.17 -5.43 -6.82
N ASP A 168 7.07 -5.09 -5.55
CA ASP A 168 7.08 -6.07 -4.47
C ASP A 168 5.81 -6.93 -4.48
N LEU A 169 4.65 -6.33 -4.67
CA LEU A 169 3.36 -7.02 -4.81
C LEU A 169 3.32 -7.90 -6.07
N GLU A 170 3.86 -7.44 -7.20
CA GLU A 170 3.99 -8.23 -8.43
C GLU A 170 4.81 -9.51 -8.21
N ARG A 171 5.92 -9.42 -7.47
CA ARG A 171 6.75 -10.59 -7.13
C ARG A 171 6.00 -11.58 -6.25
N GLU A 172 5.18 -11.10 -5.32
CA GLU A 172 4.34 -11.97 -4.49
C GLU A 172 3.19 -12.62 -5.29
N LEU A 173 2.55 -11.85 -6.16
CA LEU A 173 1.43 -12.32 -6.97
C LEU A 173 1.91 -13.31 -8.04
N GLY A 174 3.05 -13.03 -8.67
CA GLY A 174 3.60 -13.75 -9.83
C GLY A 174 3.15 -13.17 -11.18
N GLU A 175 2.50 -12.02 -11.18
CA GLU A 175 1.98 -11.33 -12.36
C GLU A 175 2.66 -9.97 -12.50
N ARG A 176 2.87 -9.50 -13.74
CA ARG A 176 3.53 -8.22 -14.02
C ARG A 176 2.53 -7.24 -14.63
N VAL A 177 2.59 -6.01 -14.15
CA VAL A 177 1.92 -4.83 -14.69
C VAL A 177 2.93 -4.00 -15.47
N ASP A 178 2.53 -3.51 -16.64
CA ASP A 178 3.39 -2.65 -17.45
C ASP A 178 3.34 -1.20 -16.95
N LEU A 179 4.33 -0.85 -16.12
CA LEU A 179 4.59 0.51 -15.66
C LEU A 179 5.74 1.20 -16.39
N SER A 180 6.29 0.60 -17.46
CA SER A 180 7.53 1.06 -18.11
C SER A 180 7.44 2.50 -18.63
N ALA A 181 6.30 2.86 -19.22
CA ALA A 181 6.02 4.22 -19.68
C ALA A 181 5.99 5.22 -18.52
N ARG A 182 5.40 4.84 -17.37
CA ARG A 182 5.23 5.70 -16.19
C ARG A 182 6.54 5.89 -15.45
N GLU A 183 7.33 4.84 -15.31
CA GLU A 183 8.69 4.93 -14.78
C GLU A 183 9.58 5.85 -15.64
N SER A 184 9.43 5.77 -16.97
CA SER A 184 10.19 6.62 -17.89
C SER A 184 9.72 8.07 -17.87
N GLU A 185 8.43 8.30 -17.67
CA GLU A 185 7.88 9.64 -17.41
C GLU A 185 8.39 10.20 -16.10
N LEU A 186 8.30 9.46 -14.99
CA LEU A 186 8.81 9.88 -13.68
C LEU A 186 10.31 10.23 -13.73
N ARG A 187 11.12 9.42 -14.42
CA ARG A 187 12.55 9.71 -14.61
C ARG A 187 12.79 11.01 -15.37
N ARG A 188 12.02 11.26 -16.43
CA ARG A 188 12.10 12.53 -17.19
C ARG A 188 11.68 13.71 -16.32
N THR A 189 10.55 13.61 -15.65
CA THR A 189 10.06 14.66 -14.73
C THR A 189 11.07 14.95 -13.62
N ARG A 190 11.70 13.93 -13.03
CA ARG A 190 12.76 14.13 -12.03
C ARG A 190 13.95 14.90 -12.61
N ALA A 191 14.39 14.55 -13.82
CA ALA A 191 15.48 15.28 -14.48
C ALA A 191 15.07 16.74 -14.75
N ASP A 192 13.87 16.97 -15.28
CA ASP A 192 13.35 18.31 -15.57
C ASP A 192 13.26 19.17 -14.30
N VAL A 193 12.82 18.61 -13.16
CA VAL A 193 12.73 19.33 -11.87
C VAL A 193 14.12 19.70 -11.32
N LEU A 194 15.12 18.84 -11.51
CA LEU A 194 16.47 19.09 -11.03
C LEU A 194 17.24 20.07 -11.93
N GLU A 195 17.00 20.04 -13.24
CA GLU A 195 17.77 20.79 -14.24
C GLU A 195 17.08 22.07 -14.70
N ASP A 196 15.74 22.12 -14.72
CA ASP A 196 14.94 23.31 -15.09
C ASP A 196 13.63 23.45 -14.27
N PRO A 197 13.70 23.62 -12.93
CA PRO A 197 12.53 23.78 -12.06
C PRO A 197 11.63 24.96 -12.40
N LEU A 198 12.15 26.03 -13.02
CA LEU A 198 11.38 27.22 -13.45
C LEU A 198 10.93 27.15 -14.90
N GLY A 199 11.15 26.02 -15.59
CA GLY A 199 10.79 25.82 -16.98
C GLY A 199 9.28 25.75 -17.23
N ALA A 200 8.88 25.64 -18.50
CA ALA A 200 7.48 25.57 -18.91
C ALA A 200 6.72 24.37 -18.28
N ALA A 201 7.43 23.32 -17.87
CA ALA A 201 6.86 22.16 -17.20
C ALA A 201 6.46 22.43 -15.73
N ALA A 202 6.94 23.51 -15.11
CA ALA A 202 6.71 23.81 -13.69
C ALA A 202 5.22 23.99 -13.34
N GLY A 203 4.43 24.58 -14.25
CA GLY A 203 3.00 24.78 -14.06
C GLY A 203 2.20 23.47 -13.92
N PRO A 204 2.23 22.57 -14.94
CA PRO A 204 1.53 21.29 -14.88
C PRO A 204 2.21 20.22 -14.00
N LEU A 205 3.42 20.47 -13.49
CA LEU A 205 4.21 19.51 -12.72
C LEU A 205 3.47 18.91 -11.53
N LEU A 206 3.01 19.75 -10.59
CA LEU A 206 2.39 19.27 -9.36
C LEU A 206 1.05 18.55 -9.60
N PRO A 207 0.14 19.05 -10.47
CA PRO A 207 -1.04 18.30 -10.89
C PRO A 207 -0.68 16.95 -11.53
N GLY A 208 0.28 16.93 -12.48
CA GLY A 208 0.68 15.69 -13.17
C GLY A 208 1.28 14.64 -12.22
N LEU A 209 2.08 15.06 -11.23
CA LEU A 209 2.57 14.16 -10.18
C LEU A 209 1.44 13.64 -9.29
N GLY A 210 0.43 14.48 -9.00
CA GLY A 210 -0.75 14.06 -8.25
C GLY A 210 -1.57 13.00 -9.00
N GLU A 211 -1.78 13.20 -10.30
CA GLU A 211 -2.46 12.23 -11.18
C GLU A 211 -1.68 10.91 -11.27
N LEU A 212 -0.36 10.97 -11.42
CA LEU A 212 0.51 9.79 -11.42
C LEU A 212 0.41 9.02 -10.10
N LEU A 213 0.48 9.70 -8.96
CA LEU A 213 0.36 9.09 -7.63
C LEU A 213 -1.01 8.44 -7.43
N ALA A 214 -2.09 9.08 -7.86
CA ALA A 214 -3.43 8.51 -7.79
C ALA A 214 -3.53 7.21 -8.60
N LEU A 215 -3.03 7.23 -9.85
CA LEU A 215 -3.03 6.05 -10.72
C LEU A 215 -2.18 4.92 -10.15
N LEU A 216 -0.99 5.22 -9.60
CA LEU A 216 -0.16 4.21 -8.93
C LEU A 216 -0.88 3.63 -7.70
N GLY A 217 -1.58 4.48 -6.93
CA GLY A 217 -2.39 4.05 -5.80
C GLY A 217 -3.54 3.11 -6.19
N GLU A 218 -4.21 3.37 -7.31
CA GLU A 218 -5.25 2.48 -7.87
C GLU A 218 -4.67 1.12 -8.24
N VAL A 219 -3.57 1.09 -9.00
CA VAL A 219 -2.87 -0.15 -9.40
C VAL A 219 -2.44 -0.95 -8.16
N ARG A 220 -1.89 -0.27 -7.16
CA ARG A 220 -1.48 -0.91 -5.91
C ARG A 220 -2.68 -1.53 -5.18
N ALA A 221 -3.79 -0.81 -5.05
CA ALA A 221 -4.98 -1.30 -4.39
C ALA A 221 -5.56 -2.55 -5.07
N GLU A 222 -5.57 -2.58 -6.41
CA GLU A 222 -5.97 -3.77 -7.18
C GLU A 222 -5.07 -4.98 -6.90
N LEU A 223 -3.75 -4.77 -6.86
CA LEU A 223 -2.79 -5.84 -6.55
C LEU A 223 -2.91 -6.35 -5.10
N GLU A 224 -3.08 -5.45 -4.14
CA GLU A 224 -3.32 -5.81 -2.73
C GLU A 224 -4.61 -6.63 -2.59
N GLN A 225 -5.68 -6.25 -3.30
CA GLN A 225 -6.91 -7.02 -3.34
C GLN A 225 -6.70 -8.42 -3.94
N ALA A 226 -5.96 -8.53 -5.05
CA ALA A 226 -5.65 -9.82 -5.66
C ALA A 226 -4.84 -10.73 -4.72
N ILE A 227 -3.85 -10.18 -4.02
CA ILE A 227 -3.06 -10.90 -3.02
C ILE A 227 -3.94 -11.34 -1.84
N ALA A 228 -4.85 -10.50 -1.37
CA ALA A 228 -5.79 -10.87 -0.31
C ALA A 228 -6.67 -12.06 -0.74
N VAL A 229 -7.19 -12.06 -1.97
CA VAL A 229 -7.96 -13.19 -2.53
C VAL A 229 -7.10 -14.45 -2.65
N LYS A 230 -5.84 -14.34 -3.09
CA LYS A 230 -4.89 -15.47 -3.19
C LYS A 230 -4.59 -16.08 -1.81
N ARG A 231 -4.31 -15.25 -0.81
CA ARG A 231 -4.04 -15.70 0.57
C ARG A 231 -5.26 -16.36 1.20
N GLU A 232 -6.44 -15.77 1.02
CA GLU A 232 -7.69 -16.35 1.51
C GLU A 232 -8.02 -17.68 0.82
N TYR A 233 -7.77 -17.80 -0.49
CA TYR A 233 -7.87 -19.07 -1.21
C TYR A 233 -6.93 -20.13 -0.61
N ALA A 234 -5.66 -19.79 -0.35
CA ALA A 234 -4.69 -20.72 0.23
C ALA A 234 -5.14 -21.21 1.61
N ARG A 235 -5.62 -20.31 2.47
CA ARG A 235 -6.16 -20.65 3.80
C ARG A 235 -7.37 -21.59 3.70
N ARG A 236 -8.36 -21.23 2.87
CA ARG A 236 -9.57 -22.04 2.66
C ARG A 236 -9.28 -23.40 2.05
N ARG A 237 -8.28 -23.48 1.17
CA ARG A 237 -7.79 -24.74 0.60
C ARG A 237 -7.27 -25.67 1.70
N GLU A 238 -6.48 -25.16 2.66
CA GLU A 238 -6.00 -25.96 3.79
C GLU A 238 -7.17 -26.47 4.64
N ASP A 239 -8.14 -25.60 4.94
CA ASP A 239 -9.38 -25.98 5.65
C ASP A 239 -10.15 -27.09 4.90
N LEU A 240 -10.22 -27.00 3.57
CA LEU A 240 -10.88 -27.98 2.71
C LEU A 240 -10.13 -29.32 2.68
N VAL A 241 -8.79 -29.32 2.65
CA VAL A 241 -8.01 -30.55 2.77
C VAL A 241 -8.32 -31.27 4.08
N ALA A 242 -8.37 -30.54 5.21
CA ALA A 242 -8.76 -31.11 6.49
C ALA A 242 -10.24 -31.57 6.52
N ALA A 243 -11.13 -30.90 5.77
CA ALA A 243 -12.52 -31.34 5.60
C ALA A 243 -12.62 -32.65 4.78
N LEU A 244 -11.80 -32.81 3.75
CA LEU A 244 -11.74 -34.05 2.96
C LEU A 244 -11.28 -35.24 3.80
N ASP A 245 -10.36 -35.05 4.75
CA ASP A 245 -9.97 -36.12 5.69
C ASP A 245 -11.15 -36.54 6.59
N ARG A 246 -12.00 -35.59 6.99
CA ARG A 246 -13.25 -35.90 7.71
C ARG A 246 -14.23 -36.68 6.85
N VAL A 247 -14.34 -36.38 5.55
CA VAL A 247 -15.13 -37.19 4.61
C VAL A 247 -14.58 -38.61 4.54
N ARG A 248 -13.26 -38.79 4.37
CA ARG A 248 -12.62 -40.11 4.33
C ARG A 248 -12.92 -40.93 5.58
N ALA A 249 -12.84 -40.30 6.76
CA ALA A 249 -13.15 -40.93 8.03
C ALA A 249 -14.63 -41.36 8.10
N ALA A 250 -15.56 -40.49 7.73
CA ALA A 250 -17.00 -40.78 7.71
C ALA A 250 -17.37 -41.91 6.74
N GLU A 251 -16.76 -41.91 5.55
CA GLU A 251 -16.96 -42.99 4.58
C GLU A 251 -16.39 -44.32 5.08
N SER A 252 -15.24 -44.29 5.76
CA SER A 252 -14.65 -45.47 6.38
C SER A 252 -15.56 -46.02 7.47
N GLU A 253 -16.12 -45.16 8.31
CA GLU A 253 -17.10 -45.55 9.31
C GLU A 253 -18.34 -46.18 8.67
N ALA A 254 -18.88 -45.58 7.61
CA ALA A 254 -20.01 -46.15 6.88
C ALA A 254 -19.68 -47.54 6.30
N ARG A 255 -18.48 -47.73 5.74
CA ARG A 255 -18.01 -49.04 5.24
C ARG A 255 -17.88 -50.07 6.37
N LEU A 256 -17.35 -49.68 7.53
CA LEU A 256 -17.27 -50.55 8.71
C LEU A 256 -18.67 -50.92 9.24
N ALA A 257 -19.57 -49.95 9.34
CA ALA A 257 -20.96 -50.17 9.71
C ALA A 257 -21.63 -51.16 8.75
N HIS A 258 -21.46 -50.98 7.44
CA HIS A 258 -21.99 -51.89 6.42
C HIS A 258 -21.44 -53.32 6.60
N GLY A 259 -20.12 -53.46 6.78
CA GLY A 259 -19.47 -54.76 7.02
C GLY A 259 -20.01 -55.46 8.27
N ALA A 260 -20.23 -54.72 9.37
CA ALA A 260 -20.80 -55.27 10.60
C ALA A 260 -22.28 -55.66 10.45
N VAL A 261 -23.05 -54.91 9.66
CA VAL A 261 -24.49 -55.13 9.44
C VAL A 261 -24.75 -56.28 8.48
N VAL A 262 -24.02 -56.37 7.37
CA VAL A 262 -24.27 -57.39 6.32
C VAL A 262 -24.08 -58.82 6.81
N VAL A 263 -23.21 -59.01 7.83
CA VAL A 263 -23.03 -60.31 8.51
C VAL A 263 -24.29 -60.70 9.32
N LYS A 264 -25.04 -59.72 9.84
CA LYS A 264 -26.18 -59.94 10.74
C LYS A 264 -27.54 -59.81 10.05
N ILE A 265 -27.64 -58.98 9.01
CA ILE A 265 -28.87 -58.52 8.37
C ILE A 265 -28.70 -58.64 6.87
N ALA A 266 -29.73 -59.16 6.19
CA ALA A 266 -29.75 -59.26 4.74
C ALA A 266 -29.95 -57.87 4.15
N LEU A 267 -28.95 -57.35 3.44
CA LEU A 267 -28.99 -56.05 2.77
C LEU A 267 -28.98 -56.22 1.24
N PRO A 268 -29.66 -55.33 0.50
CA PRO A 268 -29.57 -55.30 -0.95
C PRO A 268 -28.20 -54.72 -1.39
N PRO A 269 -27.68 -55.07 -2.58
CA PRO A 269 -26.37 -54.59 -3.05
C PRO A 269 -26.23 -53.06 -3.10
N GLN A 270 -27.33 -52.33 -3.31
CA GLN A 270 -27.34 -50.87 -3.37
C GLN A 270 -27.14 -50.20 -2.00
N ALA A 271 -27.21 -50.95 -0.91
CA ALA A 271 -26.94 -50.44 0.45
C ALA A 271 -25.43 -50.24 0.72
N GLN A 272 -24.56 -50.65 -0.21
CA GLN A 272 -23.13 -50.44 -0.10
C GLN A 272 -22.80 -48.93 -0.11
N PRO A 273 -22.11 -48.41 0.93
CA PRO A 273 -21.71 -47.00 0.97
C PRO A 273 -20.80 -46.64 -0.21
N ARG A 274 -21.10 -45.54 -0.89
CA ARG A 274 -20.26 -44.97 -1.97
C ARG A 274 -19.23 -44.00 -1.38
N GLY A 275 -18.04 -43.99 -1.96
CA GLY A 275 -17.01 -43.00 -1.63
C GLY A 275 -16.94 -41.88 -2.68
N ARG A 276 -16.80 -40.65 -2.22
CA ARG A 276 -16.61 -39.42 -3.01
C ARG A 276 -15.31 -38.69 -2.66
N ALA A 277 -14.66 -39.03 -1.55
CA ALA A 277 -13.46 -38.32 -1.10
C ALA A 277 -12.36 -38.19 -2.16
N GLU A 278 -12.10 -39.25 -2.94
CA GLU A 278 -11.07 -39.24 -3.98
C GLU A 278 -11.46 -38.39 -5.20
N GLU A 279 -12.74 -38.36 -5.57
CA GLU A 279 -13.27 -37.50 -6.64
C GLU A 279 -13.11 -36.02 -6.26
N LEU A 280 -13.55 -35.66 -5.05
CA LEU A 280 -13.44 -34.30 -4.52
C LEU A 280 -11.97 -33.85 -4.35
N ALA A 281 -11.08 -34.76 -3.95
CA ALA A 281 -9.65 -34.48 -3.87
C ALA A 281 -9.03 -34.25 -5.26
N ALA A 282 -9.45 -35.00 -6.28
CA ALA A 282 -9.02 -34.79 -7.65
C ALA A 282 -9.53 -33.45 -8.22
N GLU A 283 -10.77 -33.06 -7.89
CA GLU A 283 -11.32 -31.76 -8.26
C GLU A 283 -10.54 -30.59 -7.62
N LEU A 284 -10.15 -30.72 -6.34
CA LEU A 284 -9.30 -29.73 -5.67
C LEU A 284 -7.93 -29.62 -6.35
N ALA A 285 -7.30 -30.76 -6.65
CA ALA A 285 -6.01 -30.79 -7.34
C ALA A 285 -6.08 -30.16 -8.74
N ALA A 286 -7.17 -30.41 -9.48
CA ALA A 286 -7.42 -29.80 -10.78
C ALA A 286 -7.64 -28.28 -10.68
N LEU A 287 -8.26 -27.81 -9.59
CA LEU A 287 -8.46 -26.39 -9.34
C LEU A 287 -7.13 -25.67 -9.04
N ASP A 288 -6.22 -26.30 -8.30
CA ASP A 288 -4.92 -25.73 -7.94
C ASP A 288 -4.03 -25.45 -9.15
N VAL A 289 -4.07 -26.33 -10.17
CA VAL A 289 -3.27 -26.19 -11.40
C VAL A 289 -3.99 -25.43 -12.52
N SER A 290 -5.23 -24.98 -12.28
CA SER A 290 -5.98 -24.19 -13.26
C SER A 290 -5.25 -22.89 -13.61
N ALA A 291 -5.46 -22.37 -14.82
CA ALA A 291 -5.02 -21.03 -15.23
C ALA A 291 -6.12 -19.97 -15.03
N ASP A 292 -7.27 -20.34 -14.45
CA ASP A 292 -8.40 -19.43 -14.22
C ASP A 292 -8.01 -18.22 -13.35
N ALA A 293 -8.72 -17.10 -13.53
CA ALA A 293 -8.59 -15.95 -12.63
C ALA A 293 -8.94 -16.29 -11.17
N TRP A 294 -8.29 -15.64 -10.21
CA TRP A 294 -8.45 -15.91 -8.77
C TRP A 294 -9.90 -15.86 -8.26
N LEU A 295 -10.71 -14.91 -8.75
CA LEU A 295 -12.13 -14.82 -8.40
C LEU A 295 -12.93 -16.04 -8.88
N SER A 296 -12.60 -16.59 -10.05
CA SER A 296 -13.22 -17.81 -10.55
C SER A 296 -12.84 -19.01 -9.68
N ARG A 297 -11.55 -19.13 -9.33
CA ARG A 297 -11.07 -20.20 -8.44
C ARG A 297 -11.72 -20.16 -7.07
N SER A 298 -11.82 -18.98 -6.46
CA SER A 298 -12.48 -18.79 -5.16
C SER A 298 -13.95 -19.23 -5.17
N ARG A 299 -14.70 -18.94 -6.24
CA ARG A 299 -16.08 -19.42 -6.39
C ARG A 299 -16.18 -20.93 -6.53
N ARG A 300 -15.30 -21.54 -7.33
CA ARG A 300 -15.23 -23.00 -7.51
C ARG A 300 -14.85 -23.71 -6.20
N LEU A 301 -13.91 -23.14 -5.44
CA LEU A 301 -13.54 -23.64 -4.11
C LEU A 301 -14.74 -23.63 -3.15
N ALA A 302 -15.54 -22.57 -3.15
CA ALA A 302 -16.77 -22.49 -2.34
C ALA A 302 -17.79 -23.57 -2.68
N ALA A 303 -17.95 -23.89 -3.98
CA ALA A 303 -18.81 -25.00 -4.41
C ALA A 303 -18.28 -26.34 -3.88
N LEU A 304 -16.97 -26.57 -3.99
CA LEU A 304 -16.32 -27.80 -3.54
C LEU A 304 -16.36 -27.96 -2.01
N GLU A 305 -16.24 -26.88 -1.25
CA GLU A 305 -16.46 -26.86 0.20
C GLU A 305 -17.88 -27.33 0.55
N ALA A 306 -18.90 -26.79 -0.12
CA ALA A 306 -20.29 -27.18 0.11
C ALA A 306 -20.54 -28.65 -0.26
N GLU A 307 -19.91 -29.16 -1.31
CA GLU A 307 -19.96 -30.58 -1.69
C GLU A 307 -19.28 -31.48 -0.68
N THR A 308 -18.15 -31.06 -0.13
CA THR A 308 -17.41 -31.80 0.90
C THR A 308 -18.24 -31.96 2.18
N VAL A 309 -18.92 -30.89 2.62
CA VAL A 309 -19.85 -30.95 3.76
C VAL A 309 -21.00 -31.93 3.46
N ARG A 310 -21.63 -31.82 2.28
CA ARG A 310 -22.70 -32.74 1.88
C ARG A 310 -22.25 -34.19 1.85
N ALA A 311 -21.04 -34.48 1.35
CA ALA A 311 -20.50 -35.82 1.30
C ALA A 311 -20.25 -36.40 2.71
N ALA A 312 -19.69 -35.60 3.62
CA ALA A 312 -19.53 -35.99 5.03
C ALA A 312 -20.88 -36.32 5.67
N ASP A 313 -21.87 -35.44 5.54
CA ASP A 313 -23.19 -35.62 6.14
C ASP A 313 -23.90 -36.88 5.62
N GLN A 314 -23.80 -37.14 4.30
CA GLN A 314 -24.34 -38.34 3.68
C GLN A 314 -23.68 -39.62 4.21
N ALA A 315 -22.35 -39.63 4.35
CA ALA A 315 -21.61 -40.77 4.88
C ALA A 315 -21.98 -41.05 6.35
N HIS A 316 -22.05 -40.01 7.19
CA HIS A 316 -22.50 -40.17 8.58
C HIS A 316 -23.96 -40.63 8.67
N ALA A 317 -24.84 -40.09 7.82
CA ALA A 317 -26.24 -40.52 7.77
C ALA A 317 -26.37 -42.00 7.36
N ALA A 318 -25.56 -42.45 6.40
CA ALA A 318 -25.49 -43.86 6.00
C ALA A 318 -25.01 -44.75 7.16
N ALA A 319 -23.93 -44.37 7.86
CA ALA A 319 -23.44 -45.11 9.02
C ALA A 319 -24.50 -45.22 10.12
N ARG A 320 -25.17 -44.11 10.47
CA ARG A 320 -26.25 -44.09 11.47
C ARG A 320 -27.43 -44.97 11.05
N ALA A 321 -27.85 -44.91 9.79
CA ALA A 321 -28.93 -45.74 9.28
C ALA A 321 -28.58 -47.23 9.38
N LEU A 322 -27.36 -47.60 8.99
CA LEU A 322 -26.83 -48.97 9.07
C LEU A 322 -26.80 -49.49 10.51
N TYR A 323 -26.23 -48.74 11.46
CA TYR A 323 -26.24 -49.12 12.88
C TYR A 323 -27.68 -49.20 13.44
N GLY A 324 -28.57 -48.32 13.00
CA GLY A 324 -29.99 -48.35 13.36
C GLY A 324 -30.70 -49.65 12.98
N LEU A 325 -30.28 -50.33 11.90
CA LEU A 325 -30.85 -51.63 11.51
C LEU A 325 -30.52 -52.73 12.53
N VAL A 326 -29.32 -52.72 13.12
CA VAL A 326 -28.94 -53.67 14.17
C VAL A 326 -29.75 -53.40 15.43
N ALA A 327 -29.85 -52.12 15.83
CA ALA A 327 -30.68 -51.73 16.96
C ALA A 327 -32.14 -52.17 16.77
N ARG A 328 -32.69 -52.03 15.55
CA ARG A 328 -34.03 -52.49 15.21
C ARG A 328 -34.18 -54.01 15.34
N ARG A 329 -33.16 -54.79 14.96
CA ARG A 329 -33.18 -56.25 15.17
C ARG A 329 -33.29 -56.59 16.65
N ASP A 330 -32.49 -55.93 17.48
CA ASP A 330 -32.46 -56.20 18.93
C ASP A 330 -33.76 -55.73 19.61
N GLU A 331 -34.34 -54.63 19.16
CA GLU A 331 -35.67 -54.18 19.57
C GLU A 331 -36.75 -55.23 19.22
N LEU A 332 -36.75 -55.76 17.99
CA LEU A 332 -37.70 -56.81 17.59
C LEU A 332 -37.56 -58.08 18.44
N ARG A 333 -36.33 -58.46 18.81
CA ARG A 333 -36.07 -59.57 19.73
C ARG A 333 -36.66 -59.32 21.11
N GLY A 334 -36.46 -58.12 21.65
CA GLY A 334 -37.04 -57.70 22.93
C GLY A 334 -38.58 -57.70 22.89
N ARG A 335 -39.16 -57.16 21.82
CA ARG A 335 -40.62 -57.18 21.60
C ARG A 335 -41.19 -58.58 21.50
N LEU A 336 -40.52 -59.49 20.77
CA LEU A 336 -40.94 -60.89 20.66
C LEU A 336 -40.92 -61.57 22.04
N GLY A 337 -39.86 -61.36 22.83
CA GLY A 337 -39.76 -61.87 24.20
C GLY A 337 -40.87 -61.34 25.13
N ALA A 338 -41.18 -60.05 25.04
CA ALA A 338 -42.29 -59.45 25.78
C ALA A 338 -43.66 -60.02 25.38
N CYS A 339 -43.88 -60.21 24.06
CA CYS A 339 -45.11 -60.85 23.55
C CYS A 339 -45.24 -62.30 24.05
N GLN A 340 -44.13 -63.05 24.10
CA GLN A 340 -44.11 -64.41 24.63
C GLN A 340 -44.50 -64.45 26.12
N ALA A 341 -43.94 -63.56 26.93
CA ALA A 341 -44.28 -63.45 28.35
C ALA A 341 -45.76 -63.10 28.56
N MET A 342 -46.33 -62.25 27.69
CA MET A 342 -47.76 -61.90 27.72
C MET A 342 -48.65 -63.09 27.34
N ALA A 343 -48.29 -63.83 26.29
CA ALA A 343 -49.02 -65.03 25.86
C ALA A 343 -49.05 -66.10 26.97
N ALA A 344 -47.93 -66.31 27.66
CA ALA A 344 -47.85 -67.24 28.79
C ALA A 344 -48.78 -66.84 29.95
N ARG A 345 -48.85 -65.56 30.29
CA ARG A 345 -49.79 -65.05 31.33
C ARG A 345 -51.26 -65.24 30.97
N ARG A 346 -51.59 -65.28 29.68
CA ARG A 346 -52.96 -65.46 29.18
C ARG A 346 -53.33 -66.93 28.94
N GLY A 347 -52.47 -67.89 29.30
CA GLY A 347 -52.72 -69.31 29.08
C GLY A 347 -52.63 -69.74 27.60
N MET A 348 -52.19 -68.86 26.70
CA MET A 348 -52.04 -69.13 25.26
C MET A 348 -50.69 -69.77 24.91
N ALA A 349 -49.90 -70.19 25.91
CA ALA A 349 -48.61 -70.82 25.68
C ALA A 349 -48.73 -72.23 25.05
N GLU A 350 -49.87 -72.90 25.23
CA GLU A 350 -50.13 -74.24 24.70
C GLU A 350 -50.91 -74.21 23.37
N ASP A 351 -51.31 -73.02 22.90
CA ASP A 351 -51.92 -72.85 21.58
C ASP A 351 -50.89 -73.17 20.49
N ALA A 352 -51.20 -74.19 19.68
CA ALA A 352 -50.36 -74.67 18.61
C ALA A 352 -50.11 -73.59 17.53
N GLU A 353 -51.10 -72.73 17.25
CA GLU A 353 -50.95 -71.67 16.25
C GLU A 353 -50.06 -70.54 16.75
N ALA A 354 -50.27 -70.09 18.00
CA ALA A 354 -49.43 -69.08 18.64
C ALA A 354 -47.97 -69.55 18.77
N SER A 355 -47.76 -70.82 19.14
CA SER A 355 -46.42 -71.44 19.23
C SER A 355 -45.72 -71.47 17.87
N ARG A 356 -46.43 -71.87 16.80
CA ARG A 356 -45.88 -71.88 15.44
C ARG A 356 -45.48 -70.47 14.97
N LEU A 357 -46.32 -69.47 15.22
CA LEU A 357 -46.04 -68.08 14.85
C LEU A 357 -44.84 -67.51 15.63
N PHE A 358 -44.73 -67.86 16.92
CA PHE A 358 -43.56 -67.51 17.74
C PHE A 358 -42.28 -68.14 17.18
N ASP A 359 -42.30 -69.44 16.89
CA ASP A 359 -41.14 -70.15 16.35
C ASP A 359 -40.72 -69.60 14.98
N GLN A 360 -41.67 -69.24 14.13
CA GLN A 360 -41.39 -68.59 12.85
C GLN A 360 -40.70 -67.23 13.03
N ALA A 361 -41.19 -66.38 13.95
CA ALA A 361 -40.58 -65.08 14.24
C ALA A 361 -39.19 -65.24 14.88
N ARG A 362 -39.03 -66.21 15.80
CA ARG A 362 -37.76 -66.54 16.45
C ARG A 362 -36.72 -67.04 15.45
N ALA A 363 -37.10 -67.96 14.56
CA ALA A 363 -36.23 -68.48 13.51
C ALA A 363 -35.69 -67.36 12.61
N LEU A 364 -36.57 -66.45 12.15
CA LEU A 364 -36.15 -65.32 11.32
C LEU A 364 -35.20 -64.36 12.06
N LEU A 365 -35.49 -64.03 13.33
CA LEU A 365 -34.66 -63.08 14.10
C LEU A 365 -33.30 -63.65 14.53
N TRP A 366 -33.17 -64.96 14.71
CA TRP A 366 -31.92 -65.61 15.11
C TRP A 366 -31.11 -66.20 13.95
N THR A 367 -31.65 -66.22 12.74
CA THR A 367 -30.89 -66.51 11.52
C THR A 367 -29.96 -65.34 11.19
N ALA A 368 -28.79 -65.63 10.61
CA ALA A 368 -27.86 -64.65 10.07
C ALA A 368 -27.47 -65.06 8.63
N PRO A 369 -27.66 -64.18 7.63
CA PRO A 369 -28.23 -62.83 7.72
C PRO A 369 -29.76 -62.82 7.89
N CYS A 370 -30.28 -61.92 8.76
CA CYS A 370 -31.70 -61.75 9.06
C CYS A 370 -32.39 -60.85 8.03
N ASP A 371 -33.50 -61.30 7.44
CA ASP A 371 -34.42 -60.43 6.70
C ASP A 371 -35.29 -59.65 7.68
N LEU A 372 -34.91 -58.39 7.95
CA LEU A 372 -35.59 -57.53 8.92
C LEU A 372 -37.06 -57.26 8.56
N THR A 373 -37.38 -57.13 7.28
CA THR A 373 -38.75 -56.85 6.84
C THR A 373 -39.64 -58.05 7.10
N ARG A 374 -39.18 -59.26 6.77
CA ARG A 374 -39.90 -60.50 7.07
C ARG A 374 -39.99 -60.75 8.57
N ALA A 375 -38.91 -60.52 9.31
CA ALA A 375 -38.88 -60.69 10.76
C ALA A 375 -39.86 -59.74 11.47
N ALA A 376 -39.89 -58.45 11.09
CA ALA A 376 -40.82 -57.48 11.65
C ALA A 376 -42.28 -57.90 11.43
N ARG A 377 -42.64 -58.31 10.21
CA ARG A 377 -43.98 -58.81 9.87
C ARG A 377 -44.35 -60.06 10.68
N ALA A 378 -43.40 -60.98 10.90
CA ALA A 378 -43.64 -62.18 11.69
C ALA A 378 -43.94 -61.85 13.17
N VAL A 379 -43.17 -60.92 13.77
CA VAL A 379 -43.43 -60.43 15.14
C VAL A 379 -44.81 -59.76 15.24
N GLU A 380 -45.18 -58.93 14.27
CA GLU A 380 -46.49 -58.27 14.25
C GLU A 380 -47.65 -59.25 14.07
N THR A 381 -47.49 -60.30 13.25
CA THR A 381 -48.50 -61.36 13.10
C THR A 381 -48.67 -62.15 14.40
N TYR A 382 -47.57 -62.52 15.06
CA TYR A 382 -47.63 -63.16 16.38
C TYR A 382 -48.31 -62.26 17.42
N GLN A 383 -47.91 -60.99 17.50
CA GLN A 383 -48.50 -60.01 18.42
C GLN A 383 -50.01 -59.82 18.19
N ARG A 384 -50.48 -59.87 16.93
CA ARG A 384 -51.91 -59.82 16.63
C ARG A 384 -52.64 -61.09 17.07
N ALA A 385 -52.07 -62.27 16.86
CA ALA A 385 -52.68 -63.54 17.26
C ALA A 385 -52.93 -63.60 18.79
N ILE A 386 -51.94 -63.20 19.60
CA ILE A 386 -52.05 -63.24 21.07
C ILE A 386 -52.97 -62.15 21.66
N ASN A 387 -53.31 -61.13 20.86
CA ASN A 387 -54.22 -60.06 21.25
C ASN A 387 -55.64 -60.27 20.72
N GLY A 388 -55.79 -60.93 19.56
CA GLY A 388 -57.08 -61.27 18.95
C GLY A 388 -57.72 -62.55 19.50
N GLY A 389 -56.95 -63.43 20.14
CA GLY A 389 -57.45 -64.66 20.79
C GLY A 389 -58.13 -64.45 22.16
N GLY A 390 -58.29 -63.20 22.60
CA GLY A 390 -59.06 -62.86 23.80
C GLY A 390 -60.53 -62.60 23.44
N ARG A 391 -61.33 -63.66 23.33
CA ARG A 391 -62.79 -63.60 23.47
C ARG A 391 -63.28 -64.72 24.36
#